data_AF-A0A923YJS6-F1
#
_entry.id   AF-A0A923YJS6-F1
#
_cell.length_a   1.000
_cell.length_b   1.000
_cell.length_c   1.000
_cell.angle_alpha   90.00
_cell.angle_beta   90.00
_cell.angle_gamma   90.00
#
_symmetry.space_group_name_H-M   'P 1'
#
loop_
_entity.id
_entity.type
_entity.pdbx_description
1 polymer ?
#
loop_
_entity_poly.entity_id
_entity_poly.type
_entity_poly.pdbx_seq_one_letter_code
_entity_poly.pdbx_strand_id
1 'polypeptide(L)'
;MKLLKEKFLEKYPLYPNTYEDFMRRLTRVKDFSKSAGSDEEQFERGKAFGTVYECFMYATMVGIKARHQAPSERNAAGPKFLQIKDWKPQPLVDFIFMGLLTLAKFPFEEIEELSPEQADERGLDLVKTMERYAAGGFELMLAKSKDFPQFFENPGNVVTFLKDVVLITK
;
A
#
# COMPACT_ATOMS: atom_id res chain seq x y z
N MET A 1 12.85 16.44 9.99
CA MET A 1 12.56 15.32 9.06
C MET A 1 12.64 13.94 9.72
N LYS A 2 13.74 13.64 10.44
CA LYS A 2 13.96 12.33 11.07
C LYS A 2 12.80 11.91 11.99
N LEU A 3 12.39 12.79 12.90
CA LEU A 3 11.32 12.54 13.86
C LEU A 3 9.98 12.18 13.19
N LEU A 4 9.58 12.95 12.17
CA LEU A 4 8.36 12.67 11.41
C LEU A 4 8.41 11.31 10.71
N LYS A 5 9.55 10.96 10.11
CA LYS A 5 9.75 9.64 9.48
C LYS A 5 9.64 8.52 10.52
N GLU A 6 10.27 8.66 11.68
CA GLU A 6 10.18 7.68 12.77
C GLU A 6 8.71 7.47 13.19
N LYS A 7 7.97 8.57 13.41
CA LYS A 7 6.55 8.51 13.77
C LYS A 7 5.66 7.92 12.68
N PHE A 8 5.96 8.18 11.41
CA PHE A 8 5.29 7.51 10.29
C PHE A 8 5.56 6.00 10.29
N LEU A 9 6.82 5.57 10.48
CA LEU A 9 7.21 4.16 10.44
C LEU A 9 6.60 3.31 11.59
N GLU A 10 6.29 3.94 12.73
CA GLU A 10 5.64 3.30 13.88
C GLU A 10 4.15 2.99 13.65
N LYS A 11 3.52 3.59 12.65
CA LYS A 11 2.08 3.45 12.41
C LYS A 11 1.72 2.09 11.79
N TYR A 12 0.45 1.76 11.95
CA TYR A 12 -0.21 0.61 11.34
C TYR A 12 -1.22 1.11 10.31
N PRO A 13 -0.98 0.90 9.00
CA PRO A 13 -1.97 1.19 7.98
C PRO A 13 -3.15 0.24 8.08
N LEU A 14 -4.27 0.70 7.56
CA LEU A 14 -5.53 -0.03 7.51
C LEU A 14 -6.02 -0.09 6.06
N TYR A 15 -6.76 -1.14 5.75
CA TYR A 15 -7.45 -1.27 4.48
C TYR A 15 -8.89 -1.73 4.70
N PRO A 16 -9.83 -1.31 3.83
CA PRO A 16 -11.19 -1.84 3.87
C PRO A 16 -11.22 -3.35 3.63
N ASN A 17 -12.02 -4.08 4.42
CA ASN A 17 -12.24 -5.53 4.26
C ASN A 17 -12.65 -5.94 2.84
N THR A 18 -13.27 -5.03 2.09
CA THR A 18 -13.68 -5.23 0.69
C THR A 18 -12.51 -5.61 -0.24
N TYR A 19 -11.27 -5.31 0.14
CA TYR A 19 -10.08 -5.64 -0.64
C TYR A 19 -9.34 -6.89 -0.15
N GLU A 20 -9.76 -7.49 0.97
CA GLU A 20 -9.02 -8.58 1.60
C GLU A 20 -8.89 -9.80 0.68
N ASP A 21 -10.01 -10.31 0.17
CA ASP A 21 -10.02 -11.47 -0.72
C ASP A 21 -9.21 -11.22 -1.99
N PHE A 22 -9.33 -10.01 -2.55
CA PHE A 22 -8.57 -9.61 -3.72
C PHE A 22 -7.07 -9.62 -3.45
N MET A 23 -6.63 -9.03 -2.34
CA MET A 23 -5.21 -9.05 -1.96
C MET A 23 -4.71 -10.46 -1.67
N ARG A 24 -5.45 -11.25 -0.89
CA ARG A 24 -5.08 -12.65 -0.58
C ARG A 24 -4.91 -13.47 -1.85
N ARG A 25 -5.76 -13.27 -2.85
CA ARG A 25 -5.63 -13.91 -4.17
C ARG A 25 -4.34 -13.51 -4.90
N LEU A 26 -3.82 -12.31 -4.71
CA LEU A 26 -2.60 -11.83 -5.39
C LEU A 26 -1.31 -12.07 -4.60
N THR A 27 -1.43 -12.51 -3.34
CA THR A 27 -0.30 -12.65 -2.41
C THR A 27 0.01 -14.10 -2.07
N ARG A 28 1.28 -14.40 -1.82
CA ARG A 28 1.68 -15.66 -1.18
C ARG A 28 1.29 -15.59 0.30
N VAL A 29 0.07 -16.02 0.63
CA VAL A 29 -0.33 -16.08 2.05
C VAL A 29 0.51 -17.16 2.72
N LYS A 30 1.52 -16.77 3.51
CA LYS A 30 2.07 -17.66 4.53
C LYS A 30 0.99 -17.82 5.59
N ASP A 31 0.23 -18.91 5.53
CA ASP A 31 -0.60 -19.33 6.65
C ASP A 31 0.36 -19.62 7.83
N PHE A 32 0.46 -18.68 8.78
CA PHE A 32 1.23 -18.90 10.01
C PHE A 32 0.56 -19.93 10.93
N SER A 33 -0.64 -20.42 10.58
CA SER A 33 -1.30 -21.54 11.25
C SER A 33 -1.38 -22.73 10.31
N LYS A 34 -0.82 -23.87 10.74
CA LYS A 34 -0.81 -25.19 10.10
C LYS A 34 0.40 -25.45 9.20
N SER A 35 1.32 -26.23 9.75
CA SER A 35 2.23 -27.11 9.01
C SER A 35 1.56 -27.78 7.81
N ALA A 36 2.07 -27.58 6.59
CA ALA A 36 2.17 -28.59 5.50
C ALA A 36 2.50 -27.91 4.15
N GLY A 37 3.43 -28.51 3.42
CA GLY A 37 3.78 -28.17 2.03
C GLY A 37 5.27 -27.83 1.91
N SER A 38 6.04 -28.68 1.25
CA SER A 38 7.43 -28.39 0.90
C SER A 38 7.51 -27.12 0.03
N ASP A 39 8.67 -26.48 0.02
CA ASP A 39 8.94 -25.26 -0.77
C ASP A 39 8.57 -25.40 -2.27
N GLU A 40 8.46 -26.63 -2.78
CA GLU A 40 8.05 -26.97 -4.15
C GLU A 40 6.54 -26.78 -4.42
N GLU A 41 5.63 -27.06 -3.48
CA GLU A 41 4.18 -26.83 -3.69
C GLU A 41 3.81 -25.33 -3.59
N GLN A 42 4.63 -24.53 -2.89
CA GLN A 42 4.47 -23.08 -2.80
C GLN A 42 5.00 -22.34 -4.04
N PHE A 43 5.80 -23.01 -4.88
CA PHE A 43 6.35 -22.46 -6.11
C PHE A 43 5.32 -22.47 -7.27
N GLU A 44 4.27 -23.30 -7.18
CA GLU A 44 3.30 -23.57 -8.25
C GLU A 44 2.16 -22.54 -8.40
N ARG A 45 2.15 -21.45 -7.60
CA ARG A 45 1.25 -20.31 -7.86
C ARG A 45 2.08 -19.05 -7.99
N GLY A 46 2.29 -18.61 -9.23
CA GLY A 46 3.02 -17.39 -9.62
C GLY A 46 2.42 -16.07 -9.11
N LYS A 47 2.07 -15.98 -7.83
CA LYS A 47 1.49 -14.80 -7.18
C LYS A 47 2.42 -13.59 -7.35
N ALA A 48 1.82 -12.47 -7.71
CA ALA A 48 2.49 -11.21 -7.98
C ALA A 48 3.20 -10.61 -6.75
N PHE A 49 2.68 -10.86 -5.55
CA PHE A 49 3.22 -10.30 -4.31
C PHE A 49 3.58 -11.39 -3.31
N GLY A 50 4.69 -11.21 -2.58
CA GLY A 50 5.12 -12.08 -1.50
C GLY A 50 4.34 -11.85 -0.20
N THR A 51 3.85 -10.64 0.04
CA THR A 51 3.08 -10.28 1.24
C THR A 51 1.90 -9.36 0.94
N VAL A 52 0.93 -9.29 1.85
CA VAL A 52 -0.22 -8.38 1.72
C VAL A 52 0.20 -6.91 1.71
N TYR A 53 1.22 -6.52 2.50
CA TYR A 53 1.70 -5.14 2.51
C TYR A 53 2.40 -4.76 1.19
N GLU A 54 3.03 -5.70 0.47
CA GLU A 54 3.59 -5.41 -0.86
C GLU A 54 2.49 -5.10 -1.89
N CYS A 55 1.38 -5.85 -1.85
CA CYS A 55 0.21 -5.55 -2.67
C CYS A 55 -0.38 -4.17 -2.33
N PHE A 56 -0.42 -3.82 -1.04
CA PHE A 56 -0.86 -2.51 -0.57
C PHE A 56 0.08 -1.36 -1.01
N MET A 57 1.40 -1.55 -0.91
CA MET A 57 2.38 -0.59 -1.43
C MET A 57 2.21 -0.39 -2.94
N TYR A 58 1.95 -1.47 -3.68
CA TYR A 58 1.67 -1.39 -5.10
C TYR A 58 0.39 -0.59 -5.41
N ALA A 59 -0.71 -0.91 -4.74
CA ALA A 59 -1.96 -0.16 -4.89
C ALA A 59 -1.77 1.33 -4.54
N THR A 60 -0.98 1.63 -3.51
CA THR A 60 -0.60 3.01 -3.17
C THR A 60 0.08 3.70 -4.35
N MET A 61 1.08 3.07 -4.98
CA MET A 61 1.76 3.64 -6.15
C MET A 61 0.84 3.82 -7.36
N VAL A 62 -0.05 2.87 -7.61
CA VAL A 62 -1.07 2.97 -8.68
C VAL A 62 -1.95 4.20 -8.45
N GLY A 63 -2.50 4.36 -7.23
CA GLY A 63 -3.34 5.51 -6.88
C GLY A 63 -2.59 6.84 -6.98
N ILE A 64 -1.35 6.90 -6.49
CA ILE A 64 -0.50 8.09 -6.61
C ILE A 64 -0.27 8.45 -8.07
N LYS A 65 0.09 7.47 -8.92
CA LYS A 65 0.33 7.69 -10.35
C LYS A 65 -0.92 8.18 -11.07
N ALA A 66 -2.08 7.59 -10.77
CA ALA A 66 -3.37 7.99 -11.33
C ALA A 66 -3.88 9.34 -10.79
N ARG A 67 -3.29 9.85 -9.70
CA ARG A 67 -3.85 10.92 -8.85
C ARG A 67 -5.27 10.60 -8.38
N HIS A 68 -5.53 9.32 -8.14
CA HIS A 68 -6.84 8.83 -7.75
C HIS A 68 -6.83 8.47 -6.26
N GLN A 69 -7.68 9.16 -5.50
CA GLN A 69 -7.97 8.85 -4.10
C GLN A 69 -9.41 8.38 -4.00
N ALA A 70 -9.63 7.35 -3.18
CA ALA A 70 -10.96 6.93 -2.77
C ALA A 70 -11.14 7.15 -1.26
N PRO A 71 -12.37 7.33 -0.76
CA PRO A 71 -12.64 7.34 0.66
C PRO A 71 -12.08 6.07 1.33
N SER A 72 -11.45 6.25 2.48
CA SER A 72 -10.98 5.14 3.32
C SER A 72 -11.51 5.36 4.73
N GLU A 73 -12.41 4.48 5.16
CA GLU A 73 -12.97 4.51 6.51
C GLU A 73 -12.19 3.56 7.42
N ARG A 74 -11.46 4.13 8.38
CA ARG A 74 -10.73 3.36 9.39
C ARG A 74 -11.66 2.60 10.36
N ASN A 75 -12.92 2.99 10.45
CA ASN A 75 -13.91 2.36 11.33
C ASN A 75 -14.50 1.07 10.75
N ALA A 76 -14.36 0.86 9.43
CA ALA A 76 -14.69 -0.40 8.75
C ALA A 76 -13.44 -1.27 8.50
N ALA A 77 -12.31 -0.94 9.15
CA ALA A 77 -11.00 -1.45 8.81
C ALA A 77 -10.84 -2.94 9.11
N GLY A 78 -10.24 -3.63 8.15
CA GLY A 78 -9.84 -5.02 8.26
C GLY A 78 -8.59 -5.26 9.11
N PRO A 79 -7.99 -6.45 9.00
CA PRO A 79 -6.84 -6.82 9.83
C PRO A 79 -5.70 -5.81 9.68
N LYS A 80 -5.10 -5.44 10.82
CA LYS A 80 -3.95 -4.53 10.85
C LYS A 80 -2.78 -5.15 10.07
N PHE A 81 -2.12 -4.34 9.24
CA PHE A 81 -0.82 -4.71 8.67
C PHE A 81 0.25 -4.88 9.77
N LEU A 82 1.43 -5.37 9.40
CA LEU A 82 2.65 -5.11 10.18
C LEU A 82 2.90 -3.60 10.28
N GLN A 83 3.70 -3.17 11.27
CA GLN A 83 4.18 -1.78 11.33
C GLN A 83 4.94 -1.44 10.06
N ILE A 84 4.84 -0.18 9.60
CA ILE A 84 5.50 0.24 8.35
C ILE A 84 7.02 0.05 8.42
N LYS A 85 7.64 0.20 9.60
CA LYS A 85 9.07 -0.07 9.82
C LYS A 85 9.52 -1.48 9.41
N ASP A 86 8.60 -2.45 9.45
CA ASP A 86 8.87 -3.85 9.14
C ASP A 86 8.62 -4.19 7.67
N TRP A 87 8.11 -3.24 6.88
CA TRP A 87 7.83 -3.44 5.46
C TRP A 87 9.13 -3.46 4.65
N LYS A 88 9.14 -4.26 3.58
CA LYS A 88 10.28 -4.39 2.66
C LYS A 88 9.84 -4.28 1.20
N PRO A 89 10.71 -3.78 0.30
CA PRO A 89 12.05 -3.25 0.57
C PRO A 89 12.01 -1.81 1.12
N GLN A 90 12.92 -1.46 2.02
CA GLN A 90 12.93 -0.13 2.66
C GLN A 90 13.03 1.05 1.67
N PRO A 91 13.80 0.97 0.57
CA PRO A 91 13.81 2.03 -0.44
C PRO A 91 12.43 2.36 -1.01
N LEU A 92 11.53 1.37 -1.11
CA LEU A 92 10.18 1.59 -1.60
C LEU A 92 9.30 2.30 -0.56
N VAL A 93 9.44 1.92 0.71
CA VAL A 93 8.79 2.61 1.83
C VAL A 93 9.21 4.07 1.89
N ASP A 94 10.51 4.33 1.72
CA ASP A 94 11.08 5.68 1.71
C ASP A 94 10.58 6.49 0.52
N PHE A 95 10.48 5.89 -0.67
CA PHE A 95 9.89 6.52 -1.85
C PHE A 95 8.43 6.91 -1.60
N ILE A 96 7.63 6.01 -1.03
CA ILE A 96 6.23 6.29 -0.68
C ILE A 96 6.15 7.44 0.33
N PHE A 97 6.95 7.41 1.40
CA PHE A 97 6.99 8.47 2.40
C PHE A 97 7.29 9.85 1.77
N MET A 98 8.33 9.93 0.93
CA MET A 98 8.68 11.18 0.24
C MET A 98 7.59 11.64 -0.74
N GLY A 99 6.95 10.69 -1.44
CA GLY A 99 5.80 10.96 -2.30
C GLY A 99 4.64 11.57 -1.50
N LEU A 100 4.32 10.99 -0.35
CA LEU A 100 3.23 11.47 0.51
C LEU A 100 3.48 12.87 1.07
N LEU A 101 4.71 13.19 1.48
CA LEU A 101 5.08 14.55 1.91
C LEU A 101 4.78 15.58 0.82
N THR A 102 5.17 15.25 -0.42
CA THR A 102 4.91 16.11 -1.59
C THR A 102 3.42 16.24 -1.87
N LEU A 103 2.67 15.13 -1.81
CA LEU A 103 1.23 15.10 -2.08
C LEU A 103 0.40 15.82 -1.01
N ALA A 104 0.85 15.77 0.25
CA ALA A 104 0.25 16.48 1.37
C ALA A 104 0.57 17.98 1.36
N LYS A 105 1.42 18.45 0.42
CA LYS A 105 1.94 19.82 0.36
C LYS A 105 2.54 20.26 1.70
N PHE A 106 3.29 19.35 2.33
CA PHE A 106 3.88 19.62 3.63
C PHE A 106 4.96 20.72 3.50
N PRO A 107 4.93 21.80 4.29
CA PRO A 107 5.99 22.80 4.31
C PRO A 107 7.27 22.19 4.90
N PHE A 108 8.29 22.00 4.07
CA PHE A 108 9.49 21.24 4.45
C PHE A 108 10.29 21.93 5.56
N GLU A 109 10.25 23.26 5.58
CA GLU A 109 10.83 24.13 6.59
C GLU A 109 10.26 23.87 7.99
N GLU A 110 8.98 23.55 8.12
CA GLU A 110 8.33 23.31 9.42
C GLU A 110 8.63 21.92 9.97
N ILE A 111 9.14 20.98 9.16
CA ILE A 111 9.32 19.58 9.58
C ILE A 111 10.35 19.44 10.70
N GLU A 112 11.38 20.30 10.73
CA GLU A 112 12.40 20.27 11.80
C GLU A 112 11.91 20.88 13.11
N GLU A 113 10.82 21.65 13.09
CA GLU A 113 10.27 22.35 14.26
C GLU A 113 9.14 21.57 14.94
N LEU A 114 8.72 20.43 14.37
CA LEU A 114 7.63 19.62 14.93
C LEU A 114 7.97 19.08 16.32
N SER A 115 7.07 19.27 17.27
CA SER A 115 7.10 18.53 18.54
C SER A 115 6.87 17.03 18.31
N PRO A 116 7.22 16.16 19.27
CA PRO A 116 6.92 14.73 19.19
C PRO A 116 5.43 14.42 18.96
N GLU A 117 4.53 15.18 19.57
CA GLU A 117 3.07 15.04 19.44
C GLU A 117 2.61 15.47 18.04
N GLN A 118 3.09 16.62 17.56
CA GLN A 118 2.79 17.09 16.22
C GLN A 118 3.31 16.12 15.16
N ALA A 119 4.54 15.61 15.33
CA ALA A 119 5.10 14.61 14.43
C ALA A 119 4.28 13.31 14.41
N ASP A 120 3.72 12.90 15.56
CA ASP A 120 2.86 11.73 15.66
C ASP A 120 1.53 11.91 14.90
N GLU A 121 0.88 13.06 15.08
CA GLU A 121 -0.34 13.45 14.37
C GLU A 121 -0.12 13.57 12.86
N ARG A 122 0.95 14.26 12.45
CA ARG A 122 1.31 14.40 11.03
C ARG A 122 1.69 13.05 10.41
N GLY A 123 2.39 12.19 11.14
CA GLY A 123 2.67 10.82 10.72
C GLY A 123 1.39 10.03 10.46
N LEU A 124 0.37 10.20 11.31
CA LEU A 124 -0.94 9.59 11.13
C LEU A 124 -1.67 10.13 9.89
N ASP A 125 -1.59 11.44 9.61
CA ASP A 125 -2.21 12.05 8.45
C ASP A 125 -1.56 11.61 7.12
N LEU A 126 -0.24 11.40 7.12
CA LEU A 126 0.45 10.78 5.99
C LEU A 126 -0.04 9.36 5.74
N VAL A 127 -0.24 8.56 6.79
CA VAL A 127 -0.80 7.21 6.67
C VAL A 127 -2.24 7.25 6.14
N LYS A 128 -3.11 8.12 6.66
CA LYS A 128 -4.47 8.28 6.10
C LYS A 128 -4.44 8.66 4.63
N THR A 129 -3.48 9.50 4.23
CA THR A 129 -3.29 9.89 2.82
C THR A 129 -2.84 8.69 1.99
N MET A 130 -1.91 7.89 2.49
CA MET A 130 -1.50 6.63 1.88
C MET A 130 -2.69 5.67 1.69
N GLU A 131 -3.52 5.50 2.71
CA GLU A 131 -4.71 4.65 2.68
C GLU A 131 -5.72 5.08 1.61
N ARG A 132 -5.96 6.39 1.45
CA ARG A 132 -6.85 6.92 0.39
C ARG A 132 -6.31 6.67 -1.02
N TYR A 133 -5.00 6.82 -1.22
CA TYR A 133 -4.37 6.48 -2.50
C TYR A 133 -4.36 4.98 -2.75
N ALA A 134 -4.09 4.16 -1.73
CA ALA A 134 -4.18 2.71 -1.84
C ALA A 134 -5.61 2.27 -2.23
N ALA A 135 -6.64 2.84 -1.59
CA ALA A 135 -8.03 2.57 -1.93
C ALA A 135 -8.33 2.92 -3.40
N GLY A 136 -7.90 4.08 -3.89
CA GLY A 136 -8.03 4.45 -5.30
C GLY A 136 -7.28 3.47 -6.23
N GLY A 137 -6.08 3.05 -5.84
CA GLY A 137 -5.33 2.02 -6.57
C GLY A 137 -6.07 0.69 -6.65
N PHE A 138 -6.67 0.24 -5.55
CA PHE A 138 -7.47 -0.98 -5.52
C PHE A 138 -8.71 -0.89 -6.41
N GLU A 139 -9.41 0.25 -6.45
CA GLU A 139 -10.53 0.44 -7.38
C GLU A 139 -10.10 0.24 -8.84
N LEU A 140 -8.96 0.81 -9.23
CA LEU A 140 -8.42 0.68 -10.58
C LEU A 140 -7.99 -0.76 -10.88
N MET A 141 -7.33 -1.42 -9.94
CA MET A 141 -6.94 -2.83 -10.07
C MET A 141 -8.17 -3.73 -10.18
N LEU A 142 -9.19 -3.51 -9.36
CA LEU A 142 -10.44 -4.27 -9.42
C LEU A 142 -11.19 -4.05 -10.74
N ALA A 143 -11.24 -2.81 -11.24
CA ALA A 143 -11.82 -2.52 -12.55
C ALA A 143 -11.11 -3.32 -13.65
N LYS A 144 -9.78 -3.31 -13.66
CA LYS A 144 -8.98 -4.10 -14.61
C LYS A 144 -9.23 -5.60 -14.46
N SER A 145 -9.41 -6.09 -13.23
CA SER A 145 -9.73 -7.49 -12.95
C SER A 145 -11.17 -7.89 -13.29
N LYS A 146 -12.11 -6.97 -13.39
CA LYS A 146 -13.46 -7.28 -13.91
C LYS A 146 -13.39 -7.65 -15.39
N ASP A 147 -12.60 -6.90 -16.16
CA ASP A 147 -12.41 -7.16 -17.59
C ASP A 147 -11.48 -8.36 -17.84
N PHE A 148 -10.45 -8.51 -17.01
CA PHE A 148 -9.42 -9.55 -17.12
C PHE A 148 -9.12 -10.20 -15.74
N PRO A 149 -9.89 -11.20 -15.29
CA PRO A 149 -9.83 -11.75 -13.93
C PRO A 149 -8.45 -12.18 -13.43
N GLN A 150 -7.62 -12.74 -14.31
CA GLN A 150 -6.30 -13.26 -13.99
C GLN A 150 -5.16 -12.26 -14.27
N PHE A 151 -5.48 -11.02 -14.65
CA PHE A 151 -4.49 -10.07 -15.13
C PHE A 151 -3.33 -9.85 -14.15
N PHE A 152 -3.61 -9.66 -12.85
CA PHE A 152 -2.59 -9.47 -11.81
C PHE A 152 -2.00 -10.77 -11.27
N GLU A 153 -2.42 -11.94 -11.75
CA GLU A 153 -1.78 -13.19 -11.39
C GLU A 153 -0.45 -13.39 -12.13
N ASN A 154 -0.17 -12.60 -13.16
CA ASN A 154 1.13 -12.54 -13.81
C ASN A 154 1.95 -11.34 -13.27
N PRO A 155 3.13 -11.57 -12.65
CA PRO A 155 3.97 -10.49 -12.14
C PRO A 155 4.37 -9.44 -13.18
N GLY A 156 4.55 -9.83 -14.46
CA GLY A 156 4.88 -8.90 -15.54
C GLY A 156 3.77 -7.87 -15.81
N ASN A 157 2.51 -8.25 -15.62
CA ASN A 157 1.36 -7.38 -15.83
C ASN A 157 1.23 -6.29 -14.76
N VAL A 158 1.80 -6.50 -13.57
CA VAL A 158 1.88 -5.50 -12.50
C VAL A 158 2.70 -4.30 -12.96
N VAL A 159 3.81 -4.55 -13.64
CA VAL A 159 4.67 -3.50 -14.21
C VAL A 159 3.97 -2.80 -15.37
N THR A 160 3.37 -3.56 -16.29
CA THR A 160 2.62 -3.03 -17.43
C THR A 160 1.48 -2.11 -16.97
N PHE A 161 0.67 -2.56 -16.02
CA PHE A 161 -0.42 -1.75 -15.49
C PHE A 161 0.07 -0.46 -14.84
N LEU A 162 1.14 -0.52 -14.05
CA LEU A 162 1.71 0.70 -13.46
C LEU A 162 2.27 1.63 -14.54
N LYS A 163 2.68 1.16 -15.72
CA LYS A 163 3.07 2.04 -16.83
C LYS A 163 1.85 2.69 -17.48
N ASP A 164 0.81 1.90 -17.73
CA ASP A 164 -0.36 2.26 -18.52
C ASP A 164 -1.40 3.08 -17.75
N VAL A 165 -1.39 3.05 -16.41
CA VAL A 165 -2.29 3.86 -15.59
C VAL A 165 -2.02 5.35 -15.87
N VAL A 166 -2.99 6.00 -16.52
CA VAL A 166 -2.95 7.43 -16.86
C VAL A 166 -3.53 8.25 -15.71
N LEU A 167 -3.08 9.51 -15.62
CA LEU A 167 -3.69 10.53 -14.76
C LEU A 167 -5.18 10.68 -15.10
N ILE A 168 -6.05 10.40 -14.14
CA ILE A 168 -7.46 10.79 -14.25
C ILE A 168 -7.50 12.28 -13.93
N THR A 169 -7.39 13.11 -14.96
CA THR A 169 -7.66 14.54 -14.85
C THR A 169 -9.17 14.71 -14.75
N LYS A 170 -9.65 15.05 -13.56
CA LYS A 170 -11.01 15.57 -13.36
C LYS A 170 -11.02 17.06 -13.65
#